data_AF-A0A6I5RB56-F1
#
_entry.id   AF-A0A6I5RB56-F1
#
_cell.length_a   1.000
_cell.length_b   1.000
_cell.length_c   1.000
_cell.angle_alpha   90.00
_cell.angle_beta   90.00
_cell.angle_gamma   90.00
#
_symmetry.space_group_name_H-M   'P 1'
#
loop_
_entity.id
_entity.type
_entity.pdbx_description
1 polymer ?
#
loop_
_entity_poly.entity_id
_entity_poly.type
_entity_poly.pdbx_seq_one_letter_code
_entity_poly.pdbx_strand_id
1 'polypeptide(L)'
;MEFLYCFANASLTQRILTYLLSKLRSHIDCVTVIFFNDRWVVHLKLKASLDLEPYNDCWAVLSENGLPYCPPSAITLALKDLSAGCAPNQAMSRHHVAIVSHGAPNPAAVSCFQTKFVAGLGYCPQSLV
;
A
#
# COMPACT_ATOMS: atom_id res chain seq x y z
N MET A 1 -4.71 -4.84 14.29
CA MET A 1 -4.92 -3.39 14.10
C MET A 1 -4.56 -3.06 12.66
N GLU A 2 -5.34 -2.20 11.99
CA GLU A 2 -5.15 -1.93 10.56
C GLU A 2 -5.18 -0.43 10.27
N PHE A 3 -4.41 -0.01 9.27
CA PHE A 3 -4.42 1.34 8.74
C PHE A 3 -4.68 1.31 7.24
N LEU A 4 -5.40 2.31 6.73
CA LEU A 4 -5.62 2.48 5.31
C LEU A 4 -5.43 3.95 4.95
N TYR A 5 -4.38 4.23 4.19
CA TYR A 5 -3.95 5.59 3.86
C TYR A 5 -3.70 5.73 2.37
N CYS A 6 -3.87 6.95 1.87
CA CYS A 6 -3.46 7.31 0.52
C CYS A 6 -2.28 8.30 0.55
N PHE A 7 -1.39 8.15 -0.43
CA PHE A 7 -0.21 8.99 -0.62
C PHE A 7 -0.24 9.68 -1.98
N ALA A 8 0.40 10.85 -2.04
CA ALA A 8 0.38 11.72 -3.21
C ALA A 8 1.07 11.11 -4.43
N ASN A 9 2.17 10.36 -4.22
CA ASN A 9 2.97 9.86 -5.33
C ASN A 9 3.79 8.59 -5.00
N ALA A 10 4.45 8.06 -6.02
CA ALA A 10 5.24 6.84 -5.94
C ALA A 10 6.46 7.01 -5.03
N SER A 11 7.18 8.13 -5.13
CA SER A 11 8.36 8.42 -4.32
C SER A 11 8.07 8.45 -2.82
N LEU A 12 6.98 9.11 -2.41
CA LEU A 12 6.53 9.14 -1.01
C LEU A 12 6.10 7.76 -0.54
N THR A 13 5.36 7.02 -1.36
CA THR A 13 4.95 5.65 -1.06
C THR A 13 6.16 4.74 -0.84
N GLN A 14 7.19 4.84 -1.70
CA GLN A 14 8.46 4.09 -1.54
C GLN A 14 9.16 4.43 -0.23
N ARG A 15 9.22 5.73 0.14
CA ARG A 15 9.85 6.19 1.39
C ARG A 15 9.15 5.61 2.62
N ILE A 16 7.81 5.60 2.62
CA ILE A 16 7.02 5.02 3.71
C ILE A 16 7.25 3.52 3.80
N LEU A 17 7.18 2.78 2.69
CA LEU A 17 7.46 1.34 2.68
C LEU A 17 8.87 1.02 3.15
N THR A 18 9.86 1.87 2.82
CA THR A 18 11.26 1.71 3.26
C THR A 18 11.40 1.92 4.76
N TYR A 19 10.70 2.92 5.31
CA TYR A 19 10.64 3.13 6.75
C TYR A 19 9.98 1.94 7.47
N LEU A 20 8.81 1.50 6.99
CA LEU A 20 8.09 0.34 7.52
C LEU A 20 8.96 -0.92 7.49
N LEU A 21 9.69 -1.15 6.40
CA LEU A 21 10.61 -2.27 6.25
C LEU A 21 11.81 -2.20 7.20
N SER A 22 12.38 -1.01 7.43
CA SER A 22 13.61 -0.86 8.21
C SER A 22 13.38 -0.75 9.73
N LYS A 23 12.27 -0.14 10.14
CA LYS A 23 12.00 0.16 11.56
C LYS A 23 10.91 -0.71 12.18
N LEU A 24 9.94 -1.16 11.38
CA LEU A 24 8.71 -1.77 11.91
C LEU A 24 8.43 -3.17 11.36
N ARG A 25 9.33 -3.76 10.56
CA ARG A 25 9.09 -5.04 9.88
C ARG A 25 8.69 -6.18 10.80
N SER A 26 9.25 -6.26 11.99
CA SER A 26 8.93 -7.25 13.03
C SER A 26 7.48 -7.18 13.50
N HIS A 27 6.87 -5.99 13.44
CA HIS A 27 5.53 -5.66 13.93
C HIS A 27 4.45 -5.71 12.84
N ILE A 28 4.87 -5.73 11.58
CA ILE A 28 3.99 -5.77 10.41
C ILE A 28 3.61 -7.22 10.09
N ASP A 29 2.31 -7.47 9.99
CA ASP A 29 1.77 -8.72 9.50
C ASP A 29 1.75 -8.72 7.96
N CYS A 30 1.08 -7.72 7.38
CA CYS A 30 0.93 -7.61 5.94
C CYS A 30 0.80 -6.14 5.50
N VAL A 31 1.33 -5.81 4.31
CA VAL A 31 1.15 -4.56 3.61
C VAL A 31 0.62 -4.85 2.21
N THR A 32 -0.47 -4.18 1.85
CA THR A 32 -1.00 -4.16 0.49
C THR A 32 -0.84 -2.77 -0.09
N VAL A 33 -0.23 -2.68 -1.26
CA VAL A 33 -0.10 -1.43 -2.03
C VAL A 33 -0.99 -1.54 -3.26
N ILE A 34 -1.87 -0.57 -3.44
CA ILE A 34 -2.84 -0.52 -4.54
C ILE A 34 -2.67 0.81 -5.25
N PHE A 35 -2.58 0.78 -6.57
CA PHE A 35 -2.70 1.96 -7.40
C PHE A 35 -4.12 2.00 -7.99
N PHE A 36 -4.89 3.02 -7.65
CA PHE A 36 -6.29 3.12 -8.08
C PHE A 36 -6.70 4.58 -8.26
N ASN A 37 -7.28 4.90 -9.43
CA ASN A 37 -7.70 6.26 -9.81
C ASN A 37 -6.64 7.32 -9.47
N ASP A 38 -5.41 7.10 -9.94
CA ASP A 38 -4.25 7.95 -9.74
C ASP A 38 -3.82 8.18 -8.29
N ARG A 39 -4.18 7.28 -7.37
CA ARG A 39 -3.76 7.33 -5.97
C ARG A 39 -3.02 6.07 -5.56
N TRP A 40 -2.02 6.25 -4.71
CA TRP A 40 -1.34 5.17 -4.01
C TRP A 40 -2.03 4.91 -2.69
N VAL A 41 -2.71 3.77 -2.58
CA VAL A 41 -3.38 3.32 -1.36
C VAL A 41 -2.53 2.25 -0.70
N VAL A 42 -2.25 2.43 0.58
CA VAL A 42 -1.50 1.45 1.39
C VAL A 42 -2.41 0.98 2.51
N HIS A 43 -2.69 -0.32 2.51
CA HIS A 43 -3.31 -1.02 3.63
C HIS A 43 -2.21 -1.70 4.44
N LEU A 44 -2.14 -1.38 5.72
CA LEU A 44 -1.16 -1.92 6.65
C LEU A 44 -1.89 -2.70 7.74
N LYS A 45 -1.56 -3.99 7.86
CA LYS A 45 -1.97 -4.85 8.98
C LYS A 45 -0.81 -5.05 9.92
N LEU A 46 -1.07 -4.79 11.19
CA LEU A 46 -0.16 -5.03 12.29
C LEU A 46 -0.48 -6.35 12.99
N LYS A 47 0.56 -7.00 13.52
CA LYS A 47 0.41 -8.21 14.34
C LYS A 47 -0.43 -7.91 15.59
N ALA A 48 -1.19 -8.90 16.07
CA ALA A 48 -2.18 -8.72 17.12
C ALA A 48 -1.61 -8.36 18.50
N SER A 49 -0.32 -8.61 18.75
CA SER A 49 0.31 -8.54 20.07
C SER A 49 1.23 -7.32 20.25
N LEU A 50 0.87 -6.16 19.71
CA LEU A 50 1.73 -4.98 19.80
C LEU A 50 1.48 -4.19 21.07
N ASP A 51 2.59 -3.77 21.68
CA ASP A 51 2.64 -2.64 22.58
C ASP A 51 2.11 -1.38 21.86
N LEU A 52 1.61 -0.41 22.63
CA LEU A 52 1.02 0.82 22.08
C LEU A 52 2.03 1.66 21.25
N GLU A 53 3.33 1.51 21.48
CA GLU A 53 4.39 2.28 20.81
C GLU A 53 4.49 2.02 19.30
N PRO A 54 4.70 0.77 18.80
CA PRO A 54 4.71 0.50 17.35
C PRO A 54 3.44 0.94 16.62
N TYR A 55 2.28 0.88 17.28
CA TYR A 55 1.03 1.39 16.72
C TYR A 55 1.07 2.91 16.55
N ASN A 56 1.52 3.64 17.57
CA ASN A 56 1.64 5.09 17.53
C ASN A 56 2.70 5.56 16.52
N ASP A 57 3.83 4.86 16.41
CA ASP A 57 4.85 5.14 15.41
C ASP A 57 4.30 4.97 13.99
N CYS A 58 3.54 3.90 13.74
CA CYS A 58 2.84 3.71 12.46
C CYS A 58 1.87 4.85 12.21
N TRP A 59 1.02 5.17 13.18
CA TRP A 59 -0.01 6.19 13.04
C TRP A 59 0.59 7.57 12.77
N ALA A 60 1.65 7.95 13.47
CA ALA A 60 2.36 9.22 13.29
C ALA A 60 2.93 9.33 11.88
N VAL A 61 3.74 8.34 11.45
CA VAL A 61 4.38 8.37 10.13
C VAL A 61 3.36 8.37 8.99
N LEU A 62 2.29 7.58 9.11
CA LEU A 62 1.23 7.56 8.09
C LEU A 62 0.44 8.87 8.05
N SER A 63 0.15 9.48 9.21
CA SER A 63 -0.64 10.71 9.30
C SER A 63 0.16 11.97 8.92
N GLU A 64 1.48 11.96 9.09
CA GLU A 64 2.35 13.06 8.65
C GLU A 64 2.54 13.08 7.13
N ASN A 65 2.51 11.91 6.48
CA ASN A 65 2.88 11.77 5.07
C ASN A 65 1.70 11.45 4.15
N GLY A 66 0.56 11.06 4.70
CA GLY A 66 -0.60 10.64 3.93
C GLY A 66 -1.91 11.10 4.55
N LEU A 67 -3.00 10.65 3.94
CA LEU A 67 -4.35 10.92 4.43
C LEU A 67 -5.06 9.60 4.70
N PRO A 68 -5.83 9.48 5.81
CA PRO A 68 -6.73 8.36 6.00
C PRO A 68 -7.64 8.19 4.79
N TYR A 69 -7.78 6.96 4.32
CA TYR A 69 -8.47 6.67 3.06
C TYR A 69 -9.78 5.92 3.32
N CYS A 70 -10.87 6.45 2.79
CA CYS A 70 -12.17 5.78 2.77
C CYS A 70 -12.28 4.97 1.46
N PRO A 71 -12.21 3.63 1.50
CA PRO A 71 -12.12 2.84 0.30
C PRO A 71 -13.47 2.70 -0.41
N PRO A 72 -13.51 2.78 -1.75
CA PRO A 72 -14.67 2.32 -2.52
C PRO A 72 -14.87 0.81 -2.35
N SER A 73 -16.03 0.32 -2.79
CA SER A 73 -16.38 -1.10 -2.72
C SER A 73 -15.34 -2.00 -3.39
N ALA A 74 -14.81 -1.61 -4.55
CA ALA A 74 -13.79 -2.37 -5.28
C ALA A 74 -12.54 -2.64 -4.43
N ILE A 75 -12.00 -1.61 -3.76
CA ILE A 75 -10.83 -1.77 -2.88
C ILE A 75 -11.20 -2.60 -1.65
N THR A 76 -12.35 -2.33 -1.05
CA THR A 76 -12.83 -3.10 0.13
C THR A 76 -12.95 -4.59 -0.18
N LEU A 77 -13.50 -4.96 -1.33
CA LEU A 77 -13.66 -6.36 -1.74
C LEU A 77 -12.33 -6.99 -2.12
N ALA A 78 -11.44 -6.27 -2.81
CA ALA A 78 -10.10 -6.77 -3.09
C ALA A 78 -9.31 -7.08 -1.81
N LEU A 79 -9.35 -6.19 -0.81
CA LEU A 79 -8.70 -6.41 0.48
C LEU A 79 -9.30 -7.59 1.25
N LYS A 80 -10.61 -7.83 1.13
CA LYS A 80 -11.27 -9.01 1.71
C LYS A 80 -10.81 -10.29 1.02
N ASP A 81 -10.78 -10.33 -0.31
CA ASP A 81 -10.30 -11.48 -1.07
C ASP A 81 -8.84 -11.82 -0.72
N LEU A 82 -7.97 -10.80 -0.65
CA LEU A 82 -6.58 -10.97 -0.22
C LEU A 82 -6.49 -11.51 1.22
N SER A 83 -7.30 -10.99 2.14
CA SER A 83 -7.35 -11.47 3.53
C SER A 83 -7.86 -12.91 3.64
N ALA A 84 -8.68 -13.36 2.68
CA ALA A 84 -9.13 -14.75 2.55
C ALA A 84 -8.10 -15.66 1.86
N GLY A 85 -6.93 -15.14 1.50
CA GLY A 85 -5.86 -15.89 0.85
C GLY A 85 -5.95 -15.98 -0.67
N CYS A 86 -6.84 -15.22 -1.31
CA CYS A 86 -6.86 -15.14 -2.77
C CYS A 86 -5.56 -14.54 -3.31
N ALA A 87 -5.09 -15.04 -4.44
CA ALA A 87 -3.90 -14.51 -5.09
C ALA A 87 -4.13 -13.07 -5.58
N PRO A 88 -3.13 -12.16 -5.49
CA PRO A 88 -3.29 -10.77 -5.93
C PRO A 88 -3.80 -10.62 -7.37
N ASN A 89 -3.31 -11.42 -8.31
CA ASN A 89 -3.76 -11.38 -9.69
C ASN A 89 -5.26 -11.73 -9.86
N GLN A 90 -5.79 -12.65 -9.05
CA GLN A 90 -7.22 -12.99 -9.05
C GLN A 90 -8.06 -11.85 -8.50
N ALA A 91 -7.64 -11.24 -7.38
CA ALA A 91 -8.31 -10.10 -6.79
C ALA A 91 -8.29 -8.87 -7.72
N MET A 92 -7.16 -8.62 -8.40
CA MET A 92 -7.04 -7.57 -9.42
C MET A 92 -8.04 -7.77 -10.56
N SER A 93 -8.10 -8.99 -11.12
CA SER A 93 -9.00 -9.32 -12.23
C SER A 93 -10.46 -9.18 -11.84
N ARG A 94 -10.83 -9.65 -10.64
CA ARG A 94 -12.22 -9.64 -10.16
C ARG A 94 -12.73 -8.23 -9.82
N HIS A 95 -11.90 -7.39 -9.23
CA HIS A 95 -12.32 -6.09 -8.68
C HIS A 95 -11.80 -4.89 -9.48
N HIS A 96 -11.08 -5.13 -10.57
CA HIS A 96 -10.51 -4.10 -11.44
C HIS A 96 -9.65 -3.06 -10.68
N VAL A 97 -8.81 -3.54 -9.77
CA VAL A 97 -7.83 -2.73 -9.02
C VAL A 97 -6.41 -3.15 -9.37
N ALA A 98 -5.44 -2.23 -9.36
CA ALA A 98 -4.04 -2.59 -9.58
C ALA A 98 -3.33 -2.84 -8.24
N ILE A 99 -3.18 -4.10 -7.85
CA ILE A 99 -2.43 -4.49 -6.66
C ILE A 99 -0.95 -4.52 -7.04
N VAL A 100 -0.17 -3.58 -6.50
CA VAL A 100 1.25 -3.43 -6.77
C VAL A 100 2.08 -4.42 -5.94
N SER A 101 1.71 -4.62 -4.68
CA SER A 101 2.33 -5.62 -3.81
C SER A 101 1.40 -6.03 -2.68
N HIS A 102 1.56 -7.25 -2.18
CA HIS A 102 0.85 -7.79 -1.02
C HIS A 102 1.80 -8.69 -0.20
N GLY A 103 1.85 -8.52 1.12
CA GLY A 103 2.71 -9.29 2.02
C GLY A 103 3.72 -8.42 2.78
N ALA A 104 5.00 -8.75 2.73
CA ALA A 104 6.04 -7.91 3.35
C ALA A 104 6.09 -6.52 2.69
N PRO A 105 6.46 -5.44 3.42
CA PRO A 105 6.71 -4.14 2.81
C PRO A 105 7.71 -4.26 1.67
N ASN A 106 7.35 -3.81 0.47
CA ASN A 106 8.16 -3.97 -0.73
C ASN A 106 8.26 -2.66 -1.54
N PRO A 107 9.20 -1.76 -1.19
CA PRO A 107 9.42 -0.52 -1.93
C PRO A 107 9.79 -0.74 -3.41
N ALA A 108 10.52 -1.83 -3.70
CA ALA A 108 10.97 -2.15 -5.06
C ALA A 108 9.80 -2.45 -6.01
N ALA A 109 8.70 -3.01 -5.50
CA ALA A 109 7.50 -3.24 -6.30
C ALA A 109 6.88 -1.92 -6.83
N VAL A 110 6.90 -0.85 -6.02
CA VAL A 110 6.42 0.46 -6.43
C VAL A 110 7.27 1.05 -7.55
N SER A 111 8.60 0.98 -7.43
CA SER A 111 9.52 1.44 -8.48
C SER A 111 9.38 0.63 -9.78
N CYS A 112 9.22 -0.69 -9.66
CA CYS A 112 8.97 -1.57 -10.81
C CYS A 112 7.64 -1.23 -11.51
N PHE A 113 6.57 -0.99 -10.74
CA PHE A 113 5.28 -0.57 -11.28
C PHE A 113 5.38 0.80 -11.97
N GLN A 114 5.98 1.80 -11.31
CA GLN A 114 6.23 3.13 -11.87
C GLN A 114 6.94 3.05 -13.22
N THR A 115 8.05 2.30 -13.30
CA THR A 115 8.84 2.15 -14.52
C THR A 115 8.03 1.52 -15.66
N LYS A 116 7.29 0.43 -15.36
CA LYS A 116 6.46 -0.26 -16.35
C LYS A 116 5.28 0.57 -16.82
N PHE A 117 4.66 1.33 -15.92
CA PHE A 117 3.49 2.15 -16.22
C PHE A 117 3.88 3.37 -17.06
N VAL A 118 4.96 4.08 -16.67
CA VAL A 118 5.48 5.23 -17.43
C VAL A 118 5.92 4.82 -18.83
N ALA A 119 6.57 3.66 -18.98
CA ALA A 119 6.97 3.14 -20.30
C ALA A 119 5.78 2.96 -21.26
N GLY A 120 4.58 2.68 -20.74
CA GLY A 120 3.37 2.53 -21.54
C GLY A 120 2.64 3.85 -21.86
N LEU A 121 2.94 4.94 -21.15
CA LEU A 121 2.21 6.22 -21.27
C LEU A 121 2.89 7.25 -22.17
N GLY A 122 4.23 7.20 -22.30
CA GLY A 122 4.99 8.25 -23.01
C GLY A 122 5.12 9.57 -22.23
N TYR A 123 4.59 9.65 -21.01
CA TYR A 123 4.76 10.74 -20.04
C TYR A 123 4.73 10.20 -18.60
N CYS A 124 5.18 11.00 -17.63
CA CYS A 124 5.13 10.65 -16.21
C CYS A 124 4.08 11.51 -15.46
N PRO A 125 2.90 10.95 -15.12
CA PRO A 125 1.92 11.60 -14.24
C PRO A 125 2.53 11.98 -12.89
N GLN A 126 2.03 13.06 -12.26
CA GLN A 126 2.50 13.48 -10.93
C GLN A 126 2.33 12.41 -9.85
N SER A 127 1.29 11.59 -9.94
CA SER A 127 1.08 10.44 -9.05
C SER A 127 2.19 9.39 -9.19
N LEU A 128 2.90 9.36 -10.32
CA LEU A 128 4.00 8.44 -10.61
C LEU A 128 5.38 9.10 -10.50
N VAL A 129 5.49 10.29 -9.90
CA VAL A 129 6.78 10.95 -9.62
C VAL A 129 7.44 10.41 -8.35
#